data_AF-A0A6C0EX27-F1
#
_entry.id   AF-A0A6C0EX27-F1
#
_cell.length_a   1.000
_cell.length_b   1.000
_cell.length_c   1.000
_cell.angle_alpha   90.00
_cell.angle_beta   90.00
_cell.angle_gamma   90.00
#
_symmetry.space_group_name_H-M   'P 1'
#
loop_
_entity.id
_entity.type
_entity.pdbx_description
1 polymer ?
#
loop_
_entity_poly.entity_id
_entity_poly.type
_entity_poly.pdbx_seq_one_letter_code
_entity_poly.pdbx_strand_id
1 'polypeptide(L)'
;MNYSVAKSQIIVKYKSQLPEKLQKIYEEITNERTTIYYQGYALGFILSLFIIIANVYSGHKMLSTMSMVCLVLATSFITNYFYYILSPKKNWMLNYIETPDQTKLWLQMYRGMQVYYHTGLVLGIIAVSIFAHAFRARK
;
A
#
# COMPACT_ATOMS: atom_id res chain seq x y z
N MET A 1 -4.62 -2.36 5.97
CA MET A 1 -5.41 -3.34 5.22
C MET A 1 -6.73 -2.69 4.88
N ASN A 2 -6.94 -2.36 3.62
CA ASN A 2 -8.15 -1.65 3.21
C ASN A 2 -9.35 -2.59 3.24
N TYR A 3 -10.56 -2.03 3.36
CA TYR A 3 -11.81 -2.78 3.51
C TYR A 3 -11.97 -3.93 2.49
N SER A 4 -11.68 -3.67 1.21
CA SER A 4 -11.77 -4.67 0.13
C SER A 4 -10.81 -5.84 0.31
N VAL A 5 -9.62 -5.58 0.86
CA VAL A 5 -8.63 -6.63 1.16
C VAL A 5 -9.10 -7.47 2.35
N ALA A 6 -9.59 -6.83 3.40
CA ALA A 6 -10.11 -7.51 4.59
C ALA A 6 -11.30 -8.43 4.29
N LYS A 7 -12.12 -8.09 3.30
CA LYS A 7 -13.26 -8.90 2.83
C LYS A 7 -12.90 -9.86 1.69
N SER A 8 -11.65 -9.93 1.27
CA SER A 8 -11.24 -10.86 0.21
C SER A 8 -11.48 -12.31 0.63
N GLN A 9 -11.94 -13.14 -0.31
CA GLN A 9 -12.22 -14.56 -0.05
C GLN A 9 -10.99 -15.30 0.48
N ILE A 10 -9.78 -14.91 0.05
CA ILE A 10 -8.51 -15.50 0.49
C ILE A 10 -8.29 -15.28 1.99
N ILE A 11 -8.48 -14.04 2.47
CA ILE A 11 -8.29 -13.70 3.89
C ILE A 11 -9.39 -14.30 4.76
N VAL A 12 -10.65 -14.25 4.29
CA VAL A 12 -11.78 -14.83 5.03
C VAL A 12 -11.58 -16.34 5.20
N LYS A 13 -11.20 -17.05 4.13
CA LYS A 13 -10.91 -18.48 4.18
C LYS A 13 -9.76 -18.79 5.14
N TYR A 14 -8.64 -18.07 5.00
CA TYR A 14 -7.48 -18.24 5.88
C TYR A 14 -7.84 -18.04 7.36
N LYS A 15 -8.51 -16.94 7.70
CA LYS A 15 -8.95 -16.66 9.07
C LYS A 15 -9.84 -17.76 9.64
N SER A 16 -10.79 -18.27 8.85
CA SER A 16 -11.72 -19.33 9.30
C SER A 16 -11.03 -20.66 9.65
N GLN A 17 -9.82 -20.88 9.13
CA GLN A 17 -9.04 -22.09 9.36
C GLN A 17 -8.09 -21.96 10.56
N LEU A 18 -8.01 -20.78 11.18
CA LEU A 18 -7.17 -20.54 12.35
C LEU A 18 -7.95 -20.76 13.66
N PRO A 19 -7.31 -21.29 14.71
CA PRO A 19 -7.81 -21.22 16.08
C PRO A 19 -8.05 -19.78 16.53
N GLU A 20 -8.99 -19.56 17.46
CA GLU A 20 -9.38 -18.22 17.93
C GLU A 20 -8.19 -17.37 18.42
N LYS A 21 -7.25 -17.99 19.14
CA LYS A 21 -6.01 -17.33 19.60
C LYS A 21 -5.19 -16.77 18.42
N LEU A 22 -5.02 -17.54 17.35
CA LEU A 22 -4.27 -17.13 16.17
C LEU A 22 -5.03 -16.08 15.33
N GLN A 23 -6.37 -16.11 15.36
CA GLN A 23 -7.18 -15.06 14.72
C GLN A 23 -6.96 -13.70 15.38
N LYS A 24 -6.96 -13.64 16.72
CA LYS A 24 -6.70 -12.40 17.48
C LYS A 24 -5.29 -11.85 17.18
N ILE A 25 -4.28 -12.71 17.20
CA ILE A 25 -2.90 -12.33 16.86
C ILE A 25 -2.81 -11.80 15.42
N TYR A 26 -3.48 -12.45 14.47
CA TYR A 26 -3.52 -11.99 13.08
C TYR A 26 -4.17 -10.60 12.96
N GLU A 27 -5.23 -10.33 13.72
CA GLU A 27 -5.89 -9.02 13.75
C GLU A 27 -5.00 -7.94 14.34
N GLU A 28 -4.31 -8.22 15.44
CA GLU A 28 -3.34 -7.29 16.03
C GLU A 28 -2.23 -6.94 15.04
N ILE A 29 -1.64 -7.95 14.39
CA ILE A 29 -0.60 -7.74 13.35
C ILE A 29 -1.18 -6.90 12.22
N THR A 30 -2.37 -7.25 11.71
CA THR A 30 -2.98 -6.55 10.59
C THR A 30 -3.31 -5.09 10.94
N ASN A 31 -3.80 -4.84 12.15
CA ASN A 31 -4.11 -3.50 12.63
C ASN A 31 -2.83 -2.67 12.78
N GLU A 32 -1.76 -3.23 13.35
CA GLU A 32 -0.45 -2.57 13.42
C GLU A 32 0.05 -2.16 12.02
N ARG A 33 0.03 -3.09 11.05
CA ARG A 33 0.47 -2.81 9.66
C ARG A 33 -0.42 -1.76 9.00
N THR A 34 -1.71 -1.74 9.32
CA THR A 34 -2.66 -0.74 8.83
C THR A 34 -2.36 0.64 9.38
N THR A 35 -2.09 0.74 10.68
CA THR A 35 -1.70 1.99 11.34
C THR A 35 -0.41 2.55 10.74
N ILE A 36 0.62 1.72 10.57
CA ILE A 36 1.89 2.11 9.94
C ILE A 36 1.65 2.65 8.52
N TYR A 37 0.80 1.99 7.74
CA TYR A 37 0.44 2.45 6.40
C TYR A 37 -0.22 3.83 6.43
N TYR A 38 -1.21 4.06 7.30
CA TYR A 38 -1.87 5.37 7.40
C TYR A 38 -0.95 6.47 7.92
N GLN A 39 -0.03 6.15 8.84
CA GLN A 39 1.00 7.09 9.30
C GLN A 39 1.91 7.53 8.15
N GLY A 40 2.39 6.58 7.34
CA GLY A 40 3.20 6.89 6.16
C GLY A 40 2.45 7.72 5.12
N TYR A 41 1.15 7.46 4.95
CA TYR A 41 0.32 8.25 4.05
C TYR A 41 0.10 9.68 4.56
N ALA A 42 -0.17 9.83 5.87
CA ALA A 42 -0.30 11.16 6.50
C ALA A 42 1.00 11.96 6.37
N LEU A 43 2.16 11.32 6.55
CA LEU A 43 3.45 11.96 6.31
C LEU A 43 3.63 12.39 4.85
N GLY A 44 3.32 11.51 3.90
CA GLY A 44 3.38 11.82 2.47
C GLY A 44 2.46 12.98 2.08
N PHE A 45 1.27 13.05 2.67
CA PHE A 45 0.34 14.17 2.51
C PHE A 45 0.92 15.48 3.04
N ILE A 46 1.48 15.49 4.26
CA ILE A 46 2.14 16.66 4.85
C ILE A 46 3.30 17.15 3.97
N LEU A 47 4.17 16.25 3.50
CA LEU A 47 5.25 16.60 2.58
C LEU A 47 4.73 17.18 1.26
N SER A 48 3.65 16.63 0.74
CA SER A 48 3.01 17.14 -0.48
C SER A 48 2.43 18.54 -0.28
N LEU A 49 1.88 18.86 0.90
CA LEU A 49 1.45 20.21 1.25
C LEU A 49 2.63 21.19 1.23
N PHE A 50 3.78 20.82 1.80
CA PHE A 50 4.98 21.65 1.75
C PHE A 50 5.45 21.91 0.31
N ILE A 51 5.39 20.90 -0.56
CA ILE A 51 5.71 21.05 -2.00
C ILE A 51 4.76 22.03 -2.68
N ILE A 52 3.45 21.93 -2.42
CA ILE A 52 2.46 22.85 -2.98
C ILE A 52 2.72 24.29 -2.51
N ILE A 53 2.93 24.49 -1.21
CA ILE A 53 3.22 25.80 -0.63
C ILE A 53 4.50 26.36 -1.25
N ALA A 54 5.59 25.59 -1.31
CA ALA A 54 6.83 26.04 -1.93
C ALA A 54 6.61 26.45 -3.40
N ASN A 55 5.91 25.65 -4.20
CA ASN A 55 5.63 26.00 -5.60
C ASN A 55 4.81 27.30 -5.76
N VAL A 56 3.92 27.62 -4.80
CA VAL A 56 3.13 28.86 -4.82
C VAL A 56 3.96 30.08 -4.38
N TYR A 57 4.86 29.93 -3.42
CA TYR A 57 5.56 31.06 -2.79
C TYR A 57 7.04 31.23 -3.19
N SER A 58 7.66 30.31 -3.94
CA SER A 58 9.11 30.31 -4.22
C SER A 58 9.60 31.34 -5.25
N GLY A 59 8.78 32.26 -5.74
CA GLY A 59 9.20 33.32 -6.70
C GLY A 59 9.67 32.82 -8.08
N HIS A 60 9.87 31.51 -8.25
CA HIS A 60 10.14 30.85 -9.52
C HIS A 60 8.87 30.65 -10.35
N LYS A 61 9.03 30.31 -11.63
CA LYS A 61 7.91 29.98 -12.50
C LYS A 61 7.15 28.76 -11.96
N MET A 62 5.85 28.93 -11.73
CA MET A 62 4.99 27.85 -11.23
C MET A 62 4.98 26.66 -12.19
N LEU A 63 5.01 25.46 -11.62
CA LEU A 63 4.77 24.23 -12.35
C LEU A 63 3.35 24.17 -12.91
N SER A 64 3.17 23.49 -14.04
CA SER A 64 1.85 23.23 -14.60
C SER A 64 1.00 22.41 -13.63
N THR A 65 -0.33 22.54 -13.68
CA THR A 65 -1.25 21.79 -12.82
C THR A 65 -1.01 20.28 -12.92
N MET A 66 -0.80 19.75 -14.12
CA MET A 66 -0.53 18.31 -14.30
C MET A 66 0.80 17.90 -13.68
N SER A 67 1.86 18.70 -13.84
CA SER A 67 3.15 18.44 -13.21
C SER A 67 3.04 18.44 -11.68
N MET A 68 2.26 19.36 -11.12
CA MET A 68 2.01 19.42 -9.67
C MET A 68 1.24 18.22 -9.15
N VAL A 69 0.19 17.79 -9.85
CA VAL A 69 -0.57 16.59 -9.50
C VAL A 69 0.34 15.37 -9.51
N CYS A 70 1.14 15.18 -10.57
CA CYS A 70 2.09 14.08 -10.66
C CYS A 70 3.12 14.11 -9.52
N LEU A 71 3.69 15.28 -9.21
CA LEU A 71 4.66 15.43 -8.14
C LEU A 71 4.05 15.11 -6.77
N VAL A 72 2.87 15.64 -6.46
CA VAL A 72 2.14 15.37 -5.21
C VAL A 72 1.81 13.89 -5.05
N LEU A 73 1.32 13.24 -6.10
CA LEU A 73 1.03 11.81 -6.09
C LEU A 73 2.31 10.98 -5.90
N ALA A 74 3.37 11.29 -6.65
CA ALA A 74 4.65 10.61 -6.55
C ALA A 74 5.24 10.73 -5.15
N THR A 75 5.29 11.94 -4.58
CA THR A 75 5.76 12.18 -3.22
C THR A 75 4.93 11.39 -2.21
N SER A 76 3.60 11.49 -2.27
CA SER A 76 2.72 10.79 -1.32
C SER A 76 2.93 9.28 -1.33
N PHE A 77 2.98 8.66 -2.52
CA PHE A 77 3.14 7.21 -2.65
C PHE A 77 4.56 6.73 -2.32
N ILE A 78 5.60 7.45 -2.75
CA ILE A 78 6.99 7.11 -2.45
C ILE A 78 7.23 7.20 -0.94
N THR A 79 6.81 8.30 -0.31
CA THR A 79 6.93 8.45 1.15
C THR A 79 6.17 7.35 1.88
N ASN A 80 4.93 7.05 1.50
CA ASN A 80 4.15 5.98 2.10
C ASN A 80 4.85 4.62 1.98
N TYR A 81 5.37 4.30 0.79
CA TYR A 81 6.09 3.04 0.54
C TYR A 81 7.32 2.92 1.44
N PHE A 82 8.20 3.92 1.44
CA PHE A 82 9.42 3.88 2.25
C PHE A 82 9.11 3.88 3.75
N TYR A 83 8.14 4.68 4.20
CA TYR A 83 7.71 4.68 5.59
C TYR A 83 7.24 3.29 6.01
N TYR A 84 6.41 2.63 5.20
CA TYR A 84 5.92 1.29 5.49
C TYR A 84 7.04 0.24 5.53
N ILE A 85 7.99 0.30 4.60
CA ILE A 85 9.11 -0.66 4.53
C ILE A 85 10.06 -0.48 5.71
N LEU A 86 10.46 0.76 6.01
CA LEU A 86 11.45 1.09 7.03
C LEU A 86 10.89 1.04 8.45
N SER A 87 9.58 1.20 8.63
CA SER A 87 8.96 1.14 9.96
C SER A 87 9.15 -0.25 10.58
N PRO A 88 9.68 -0.32 11.82
CA PRO A 88 9.87 -1.57 12.52
C PRO A 88 8.54 -2.27 12.75
N LYS A 89 8.57 -3.59 12.66
CA LYS A 89 7.40 -4.46 12.72
C LYS A 89 7.48 -5.25 14.01
N LYS A 90 6.54 -5.05 14.93
CA LYS A 90 6.60 -5.65 16.27
C LYS A 90 6.63 -7.18 16.21
N ASN A 91 5.68 -7.75 15.48
CA ASN A 91 5.46 -9.19 15.44
C ASN A 91 5.14 -9.69 14.01
N TRP A 92 5.43 -10.97 13.78
CA TRP A 92 5.14 -11.69 12.55
C TRP A 92 4.32 -12.93 12.85
N MET A 93 3.40 -13.29 11.94
CA MET A 93 2.53 -14.46 12.11
C MET A 93 3.34 -15.75 12.27
N LEU A 94 4.46 -15.85 11.56
CA LEU A 94 5.37 -17.02 11.59
C LEU A 94 5.91 -17.32 13.00
N ASN A 95 5.97 -16.33 13.89
CA ASN A 95 6.43 -16.54 15.26
C ASN A 95 5.42 -17.29 16.14
N TYR A 96 4.16 -17.39 15.70
CA TYR A 96 3.06 -18.02 16.45
C TYR A 96 2.49 -19.25 15.77
N ILE A 97 2.96 -19.58 14.58
CA ILE A 97 2.57 -20.78 13.87
C ILE A 97 3.32 -21.96 14.48
N GLU A 98 2.57 -22.98 14.91
CA GLU A 98 3.13 -24.14 15.63
C GLU A 98 3.16 -25.40 14.76
N THR A 99 2.32 -25.48 13.72
CA THR A 99 2.20 -26.69 12.90
C THR A 99 2.58 -26.47 11.43
N PRO A 100 3.11 -27.50 10.74
CA PRO A 100 3.39 -27.43 9.31
C PRO A 100 2.16 -27.09 8.46
N ASP A 101 0.98 -27.53 8.87
CA ASP A 101 -0.26 -27.23 8.15
C ASP A 101 -0.67 -25.76 8.28
N GLN A 102 -0.50 -25.16 9.45
CA GLN A 102 -0.67 -23.70 9.63
C GLN A 102 0.32 -22.90 8.75
N THR A 103 1.57 -23.36 8.62
CA THR A 103 2.55 -22.74 7.71
C THR A 103 2.08 -22.80 6.26
N LYS A 104 1.55 -23.94 5.81
CA LYS A 104 0.99 -24.09 4.45
C LYS A 104 -0.19 -23.14 4.22
N LEU A 105 -1.09 -23.01 5.19
CA LEU A 105 -2.23 -22.09 5.14
C LEU A 105 -1.77 -20.63 5.02
N TRP A 106 -0.79 -20.23 5.83
CA TRP A 106 -0.21 -18.90 5.77
C TRP A 106 0.45 -18.62 4.42
N LEU A 107 1.22 -19.59 3.90
CA LEU A 107 1.89 -19.45 2.59
C LEU A 107 0.89 -19.37 1.44
N GLN A 108 -0.19 -20.16 1.48
CA GLN A 108 -1.25 -20.11 0.47
C GLN A 108 -1.93 -18.74 0.47
N MET A 109 -2.28 -18.22 1.64
CA MET A 109 -2.84 -16.87 1.79
C MET A 109 -1.86 -15.80 1.28
N TYR A 110 -0.59 -15.88 1.70
CA TYR A 110 0.44 -14.91 1.33
C TYR A 110 0.65 -14.85 -0.18
N ARG A 111 0.82 -16.00 -0.84
CA ARG A 111 0.97 -16.07 -2.31
C ARG A 111 -0.27 -15.58 -3.04
N GLY A 112 -1.46 -15.94 -2.56
CA GLY A 112 -2.71 -15.45 -3.13
C GLY A 112 -2.82 -13.93 -3.09
N MET A 113 -2.43 -13.33 -1.96
CA MET A 113 -2.37 -11.87 -1.81
C MET A 113 -1.29 -11.22 -2.68
N GLN A 114 -0.13 -11.86 -2.89
CA GLN A 114 0.90 -11.38 -3.82
C GLN A 114 0.37 -11.28 -5.25
N VAL A 115 -0.42 -12.27 -5.71
CA VAL A 115 -1.04 -12.22 -7.04
C VAL A 115 -1.95 -11.01 -7.18
N TYR A 116 -2.81 -10.73 -6.20
CA TYR A 116 -3.67 -9.54 -6.21
C TYR A 116 -2.88 -8.23 -6.25
N TYR A 117 -1.78 -8.16 -5.48
CA TYR A 117 -0.92 -6.99 -5.50
C TYR A 117 -0.25 -6.77 -6.87
N HIS A 118 0.38 -7.80 -7.44
CA HIS A 118 1.09 -7.69 -8.72
C HIS A 118 0.15 -7.50 -9.91
N THR A 119 -1.02 -8.15 -9.91
CA THR A 119 -2.03 -7.93 -10.95
C THR A 119 -2.56 -6.50 -10.91
N GLY A 120 -2.84 -5.97 -9.72
CA GLY A 120 -3.22 -4.56 -9.54
C GLY A 120 -2.15 -3.60 -10.06
N LEU A 121 -0.86 -3.87 -9.78
CA LEU A 121 0.25 -3.06 -10.29
C LEU A 121 0.35 -3.10 -11.82
N VAL A 122 0.29 -4.30 -12.43
CA VAL A 122 0.36 -4.47 -13.89
C VAL A 122 -0.80 -3.75 -14.57
N LEU A 123 -2.02 -3.90 -14.06
CA LEU A 123 -3.20 -3.19 -14.57
C LEU A 123 -3.02 -1.67 -14.45
N GLY A 124 -2.47 -1.18 -13.33
CA GLY A 124 -2.16 0.23 -13.13
C GLY A 124 -1.16 0.77 -14.15
N ILE A 125 -0.07 0.04 -14.42
CA ILE A 125 0.94 0.43 -15.42
C ILE A 125 0.32 0.49 -16.82
N ILE A 126 -0.49 -0.50 -17.21
CA ILE A 126 -1.18 -0.54 -18.50
C ILE A 126 -2.12 0.67 -18.62
N ALA A 127 -2.93 0.94 -17.60
CA ALA A 127 -3.86 2.05 -17.59
C ALA A 127 -3.15 3.40 -17.76
N VAL A 128 -2.06 3.63 -17.01
CA VAL A 128 -1.27 4.87 -17.10
C VAL A 128 -0.60 4.99 -18.46
N SER A 129 -0.13 3.89 -19.04
CA SER A 129 0.50 3.86 -20.37
C SER A 129 -0.51 4.22 -21.47
N ILE A 130 -1.73 3.67 -21.42
CA ILE A 130 -2.83 4.03 -22.35
C ILE A 130 -3.19 5.51 -22.18
N PHE A 131 -3.32 5.98 -20.94
CA PHE A 131 -3.62 7.37 -20.65
C PHE A 131 -2.54 8.32 -21.22
N ALA A 132 -1.27 8.05 -20.96
CA ALA A 132 -0.16 8.83 -21.51
C ALA A 132 -0.15 8.83 -23.05
N HIS A 133 -0.43 7.69 -23.68
CA HIS A 133 -0.50 7.60 -25.13
C HIS A 133 -1.67 8.41 -25.73
N ALA A 134 -2.84 8.38 -25.09
CA ALA A 134 -4.03 9.08 -25.55
C ALA A 134 -3.86 10.62 -25.52
N PHE A 135 -3.16 11.14 -24.52
CA PHE A 135 -2.92 12.58 -24.33
C PHE A 135 -1.52 13.03 -24.79
N ARG A 136 -0.85 12.25 -25.64
CA ARG A 136 0.46 12.65 -26.20
C ARG A 136 0.32 13.96 -26.97
N ALA A 137 1.24 14.90 -26.76
CA ALA A 137 1.30 16.12 -27.55
C ALA A 137 1.46 15.76 -29.04
N ARG A 138 0.45 16.08 -29.86
CA ARG A 138 0.62 16.05 -31.32
C ARG A 138 1.42 17.29 -31.69
N LYS A 139 2.61 17.09 -32.26
CA LYS A 139 3.30 18.15 -33.00
C LYS A 139 2.48 18.50 -34.24
#